data_AF-A0A7X0TVD6-F1
#
_entry.id   AF-A0A7X0TVD6-F1
#
_cell.length_a   1.000
_cell.length_b   1.000
_cell.length_c   1.000
_cell.angle_alpha   90.00
_cell.angle_beta   90.00
_cell.angle_gamma   90.00
#
_symmetry.space_group_name_H-M   'P 1'
#
loop_
_entity.id
_entity.type
_entity.pdbx_description
1 polymer ?
#
loop_
_entity_poly.entity_id
_entity_poly.type
_entity_poly.pdbx_seq_one_letter_code
_entity_poly.pdbx_strand_id
1 'polypeptide(L)'
;MNLDERIKQELSDEAKHLDQQLANDSGIFTMLANAFKGSLGRWLVIVLVVGLLVTVLMLYSGYQFFFVEGNIAFKLHWGVVLLVATMVQISLKMWSFMEMNRQSSLREIKRLELMVEKLCSQK
;
A
#
# COMPACT_ATOMS: atom_id res chain seq x y z
N MET A 1 -43.98 0.25 -18.71
CA MET A 1 -42.82 -0.27 -17.97
C MET A 1 -43.29 -0.67 -16.60
N ASN A 2 -43.26 -1.97 -16.32
CA ASN A 2 -43.69 -2.51 -15.03
C ASN A 2 -42.64 -2.18 -13.96
N LEU A 3 -43.07 -1.97 -12.72
CA LEU A 3 -42.18 -1.66 -11.59
C LEU A 3 -41.09 -2.73 -11.42
N ASP A 4 -41.45 -3.96 -11.75
CA ASP A 4 -40.58 -5.14 -11.76
C ASP A 4 -39.44 -5.05 -12.81
N GLU A 5 -39.70 -4.47 -13.98
CA GLU A 5 -38.66 -4.23 -14.99
C GLU A 5 -37.65 -3.20 -14.49
N ARG A 6 -38.10 -2.15 -13.81
CA ARG A 6 -37.23 -1.12 -13.23
C ARG A 6 -36.34 -1.67 -12.13
N ILE A 7 -36.90 -2.46 -11.22
CA ILE A 7 -36.14 -3.13 -10.15
C ILE A 7 -35.07 -4.05 -10.75
N LYS A 8 -35.43 -4.82 -11.78
CA LYS A 8 -34.50 -5.74 -12.45
C LYS A 8 -33.40 -4.99 -13.18
N GLN A 9 -33.71 -3.84 -13.76
CA GLN A 9 -32.76 -2.99 -14.46
C GLN A 9 -31.78 -2.33 -13.47
N GLU A 10 -32.27 -1.75 -12.37
CA GLU A 10 -31.44 -1.19 -11.30
C GLU A 10 -30.52 -2.25 -10.67
N LEU A 11 -31.06 -3.43 -10.32
CA LEU A 11 -30.25 -4.54 -9.80
C LEU A 11 -29.19 -5.01 -10.81
N SER A 12 -29.52 -5.03 -12.11
CA SER A 12 -28.57 -5.42 -13.15
C SER A 12 -27.47 -4.37 -13.36
N ASP A 13 -27.81 -3.10 -13.23
CA ASP A 13 -26.87 -1.99 -13.37
C ASP A 13 -25.97 -1.89 -12.14
N GLU A 14 -26.50 -2.12 -10.94
CA GLU A 14 -25.72 -2.21 -9.70
C GLU A 14 -24.78 -3.42 -9.71
N ALA A 15 -25.25 -4.58 -10.19
CA ALA A 15 -24.41 -5.76 -10.38
C ALA A 15 -23.29 -5.52 -11.40
N LYS A 16 -23.58 -4.86 -12.53
CA LYS A 16 -22.56 -4.47 -13.53
C LYS A 16 -21.56 -3.46 -12.99
N HIS A 17 -22.01 -2.51 -12.18
CA HIS A 17 -21.14 -1.51 -11.56
C HIS A 17 -20.20 -2.17 -10.53
N LEU A 18 -20.71 -3.13 -9.76
CA LEU A 18 -19.91 -4.00 -8.89
C LEU A 18 -18.93 -4.85 -9.71
N ASP A 19 -19.37 -5.48 -10.81
CA ASP A 19 -18.53 -6.30 -11.68
C ASP A 19 -17.42 -5.48 -12.37
N GLN A 20 -17.69 -4.25 -12.78
CA GLN A 20 -16.65 -3.35 -13.30
C GLN A 20 -15.64 -2.90 -12.23
N GLN A 21 -16.08 -2.76 -10.97
CA GLN A 21 -15.16 -2.55 -9.85
C GLN A 21 -14.38 -3.83 -9.48
N LEU A 22 -14.92 -5.00 -9.79
CA LEU A 22 -14.33 -6.33 -9.55
C LEU A 22 -13.33 -6.75 -10.64
N ALA A 23 -13.60 -6.44 -11.90
CA ALA A 23 -12.81 -6.86 -13.07
C ALA A 23 -11.52 -6.04 -13.29
N ASN A 24 -11.33 -4.97 -12.53
CA ASN A 24 -10.11 -4.19 -12.62
C ASN A 24 -9.01 -4.94 -11.85
N ASP A 25 -8.30 -5.83 -12.56
CA ASP A 25 -7.04 -6.43 -12.12
C ASP A 25 -6.15 -5.31 -11.61
N SER A 26 -6.13 -5.15 -10.29
CA SER A 26 -5.60 -3.96 -9.70
C SER A 26 -4.08 -4.05 -9.81
N GLY A 27 -3.51 -3.48 -10.88
CA GLY A 27 -2.05 -3.41 -11.05
C GLY A 27 -1.38 -2.84 -9.80
N ILE A 28 -0.11 -3.15 -9.57
CA ILE A 28 0.61 -2.80 -8.33
C ILE A 28 0.41 -1.33 -7.91
N PHE A 29 0.36 -0.40 -8.88
CA PHE A 29 0.09 1.01 -8.63
C PHE A 29 -1.31 1.30 -8.09
N THR A 30 -2.34 0.58 -8.54
CA THR A 30 -3.70 0.71 -8.01
C THR A 30 -3.83 0.06 -6.63
N MET A 31 -3.11 -1.04 -6.35
CA MET A 31 -3.00 -1.59 -5.00
C MET A 31 -2.35 -0.59 -4.04
N LEU A 32 -1.28 0.06 -4.50
CA LEU A 32 -0.58 1.11 -3.76
C LEU A 32 -1.52 2.30 -3.49
N ALA A 33 -2.20 2.80 -4.52
CA ALA A 33 -3.18 3.89 -4.39
C ALA A 33 -4.34 3.54 -3.44
N ASN A 34 -4.80 2.28 -3.45
CA ASN A 34 -5.83 1.82 -2.54
C ASN A 34 -5.33 1.68 -1.11
N ALA A 35 -4.05 1.34 -0.89
CA ALA A 35 -3.46 1.32 0.45
C ALA A 35 -3.44 2.72 1.08
N PHE A 36 -3.19 3.77 0.28
CA PHE A 36 -3.31 5.17 0.72
C PHE A 36 -4.74 5.61 1.09
N LYS A 37 -5.78 4.89 0.62
CA LYS A 37 -7.19 5.15 0.96
C LYS A 37 -7.70 4.34 2.16
N GLY A 38 -6.91 3.40 2.67
CA GLY A 38 -7.27 2.58 3.85
C GLY A 38 -7.25 3.37 5.17
N SER A 39 -7.65 2.73 6.27
CA SER A 39 -7.65 3.34 7.61
C SER A 39 -6.26 3.82 8.06
N LEU A 40 -5.21 3.15 7.60
CA LEU A 40 -3.80 3.50 7.81
C LEU A 40 -3.20 4.33 6.67
N GLY A 41 -4.02 4.86 5.75
CA GLY A 41 -3.55 5.63 4.59
C GLY A 41 -2.72 6.86 4.97
N ARG A 42 -3.13 7.59 6.02
CA ARG A 42 -2.35 8.72 6.57
C ARG A 42 -1.00 8.26 7.15
N TRP A 43 -0.95 7.06 7.71
CA TRP A 43 0.28 6.49 8.24
C TRP A 43 1.25 6.10 7.11
N LEU A 44 0.74 5.57 5.99
CA LEU A 44 1.55 5.34 4.79
C LEU A 44 2.17 6.63 4.24
N VAL A 45 1.47 7.77 4.30
CA VAL A 45 2.04 9.07 3.93
C VAL A 45 3.21 9.45 4.86
N ILE A 46 3.05 9.25 6.18
CA ILE A 46 4.14 9.49 7.14
C ILE A 46 5.33 8.59 6.83
N VAL A 47 5.10 7.30 6.61
CA VAL A 47 6.16 6.33 6.24
C VAL A 47 6.85 6.72 4.94
N LEU A 48 6.12 7.25 3.96
CA LEU A 48 6.69 7.73 2.71
C LEU A 48 7.59 8.97 2.94
N VAL A 49 7.12 9.94 3.74
CA VAL A 49 7.91 11.14 4.09
C VAL A 49 9.17 10.77 4.87
N VAL A 50 9.03 9.92 5.90
CA VAL A 50 10.17 9.41 6.68
C VAL A 50 11.12 8.62 5.79
N GLY A 51 10.60 7.77 4.90
CA GLY A 51 11.38 7.02 3.94
C GLY A 51 12.22 7.94 3.05
N LEU A 52 11.64 9.04 2.57
CA LEU A 52 12.32 10.03 1.73
C LEU A 52 13.44 10.73 2.52
N LEU A 53 13.18 11.14 3.77
CA LEU A 53 14.21 11.71 4.66
C LEU A 53 15.36 10.73 4.89
N VAL A 54 15.06 9.46 5.15
CA VAL A 54 16.08 8.41 5.31
C VAL A 54 16.86 8.20 4.01
N THR A 55 16.21 8.28 2.84
CA THR A 55 16.92 8.21 1.55
C THR A 55 17.89 9.36 1.38
N VAL A 56 17.51 10.59 1.72
CA VAL A 56 18.42 11.75 1.67
C VAL A 56 19.61 11.53 2.62
N LEU A 57 19.37 11.04 3.84
CA LEU A 57 20.42 10.71 4.79
C LEU A 57 21.33 9.57 4.30
N MET A 58 20.76 8.56 3.62
CA MET A 58 21.51 7.46 3.01
C MET A 58 22.43 7.96 1.89
N LEU A 59 21.95 8.86 1.03
CA LEU A 59 22.77 9.46 -0.03
C LEU A 59 23.86 10.36 0.55
N TYR A 60 23.53 11.16 1.56
CA TYR A 60 24.48 12.04 2.22
C TYR A 60 25.59 11.26 2.95
N SER A 61 25.22 10.22 3.71
CA SER A 61 26.19 9.34 4.38
C SER A 61 27.06 8.58 3.39
N GLY A 62 26.49 8.12 2.26
CA GLY A 62 27.26 7.56 1.16
C GLY A 62 28.27 8.55 0.57
N TYR A 63 27.84 9.79 0.34
CA TYR A 63 28.73 10.84 -0.15
C TYR A 63 29.89 11.11 0.81
N GLN A 64 29.60 11.27 2.09
CA GLN A 64 30.59 11.47 3.15
C GLN A 64 31.56 10.28 3.30
N PHE A 65 31.07 9.06 3.08
CA PHE A 65 31.89 7.85 3.17
C PHE A 65 32.87 7.70 1.99
N PHE A 66 32.39 7.92 0.76
CA PHE A 66 33.15 7.62 -0.46
C PHE A 66 34.01 8.79 -0.95
N PHE A 67 33.52 10.02 -0.85
CA PHE A 67 34.14 11.16 -1.55
C PHE A 67 34.84 12.16 -0.63
N VAL A 68 34.51 12.20 0.66
CA VAL A 68 35.10 13.15 1.60
C VAL A 68 36.38 12.57 2.21
N GLU A 69 37.46 13.34 2.14
CA GLU A 69 38.71 13.01 2.80
C GLU A 69 38.56 13.14 4.32
N GLY A 70 39.01 12.13 5.05
CA GLY A 70 38.90 12.08 6.49
C GLY A 70 39.63 10.89 7.07
N ASN A 71 39.84 10.90 8.39
CA ASN A 71 40.46 9.79 9.11
C ASN A 71 39.57 8.52 9.05
N ILE A 72 40.16 7.36 9.29
CA ILE A 72 39.46 6.06 9.35
C ILE A 72 38.24 6.11 10.28
N ALA A 73 38.35 6.76 11.44
CA ALA A 73 37.23 6.90 12.38
C ALA A 73 36.04 7.68 11.76
N PHE A 74 36.32 8.72 10.96
CA PHE A 74 35.29 9.49 10.26
C PHE A 74 34.59 8.65 9.19
N LYS A 75 35.37 7.92 8.39
CA LYS A 75 34.81 7.00 7.39
C LYS A 75 33.99 5.89 8.06
N LEU A 76 34.48 5.32 9.15
CA LEU A 76 33.74 4.28 9.88
C LEU A 76 32.40 4.79 10.40
N HIS A 77 32.36 6.01 10.95
CA HIS A 77 31.12 6.64 11.41
C HIS A 77 30.09 6.74 10.28
N TRP A 78 30.45 7.33 9.14
CA TRP A 78 29.53 7.47 8.01
C TRP A 78 29.17 6.13 7.36
N GLY A 79 30.08 5.15 7.38
CA GLY A 79 29.81 3.79 6.90
C GLY A 79 28.77 3.07 7.76
N VAL A 80 28.84 3.21 9.09
CA VAL A 80 27.83 2.66 10.02
C VAL A 80 26.49 3.37 9.83
N VAL A 81 26.49 4.69 9.71
CA VAL A 81 25.27 5.47 9.44
C VAL A 81 24.62 5.03 8.12
N LEU A 82 25.41 4.84 7.07
CA LEU A 82 24.95 4.36 5.77
C LEU A 82 24.32 2.97 5.86
N LEU A 83 24.94 2.05 6.59
CA LEU A 83 24.44 0.69 6.80
C LEU A 83 23.10 0.72 7.54
N VAL A 84 23.02 1.46 8.65
CA VAL A 84 21.78 1.61 9.44
C VAL A 84 20.68 2.27 8.59
N ALA A 85 20.99 3.32 7.84
CA ALA A 85 20.02 3.98 6.96
C ALA A 85 19.46 3.02 5.89
N THR A 86 20.33 2.17 5.34
CA THR A 86 19.92 1.14 4.36
C THR A 86 19.02 0.09 5.00
N MET A 87 19.35 -0.38 6.21
CA MET A 87 18.50 -1.33 6.96
C MET A 87 17.12 -0.74 7.24
N VAL A 88 17.06 0.52 7.68
CA VAL A 88 15.80 1.24 7.92
C VAL A 88 14.98 1.35 6.64
N GLN A 89 15.61 1.67 5.50
CA GLN A 89 14.95 1.70 4.19
C GLN A 89 14.34 0.35 3.80
N ILE A 90 15.07 -0.74 3.99
CA ILE A 90 14.56 -2.10 3.72
C ILE A 90 13.36 -2.41 4.61
N SER A 91 13.45 -2.15 5.92
CA SER A 91 12.36 -2.39 6.86
C SER A 91 11.11 -1.58 6.53
N LEU A 92 11.25 -0.30 6.16
CA LEU A 92 10.13 0.56 5.78
C LEU A 92 9.40 0.04 4.54
N LYS A 93 10.15 -0.38 3.51
CA LYS A 93 9.57 -0.97 2.30
C LYS A 93 8.86 -2.29 2.60
N MET A 94 9.50 -3.17 3.37
CA MET A 94 8.92 -4.46 3.74
C MET A 94 7.61 -4.27 4.49
N TRP A 95 7.58 -3.38 5.48
CA TRP A 95 6.37 -3.05 6.22
C TRP A 95 5.27 -2.48 5.31
N SER A 96 5.61 -1.58 4.38
CA SER A 96 4.66 -0.99 3.44
C SER A 96 4.01 -2.05 2.53
N PHE A 97 4.79 -3.01 2.04
CA PHE A 97 4.26 -4.13 1.25
C PHE A 97 3.38 -5.06 2.08
N MET A 98 3.75 -5.33 3.33
CA MET A 98 2.91 -6.14 4.22
C MET A 98 1.57 -5.46 4.50
N GLU A 99 1.55 -4.15 4.72
CA GLU A 99 0.31 -3.41 4.92
C GLU A 99 -0.55 -3.40 3.65
N MET A 100 0.04 -3.26 2.46
CA MET A 100 -0.70 -3.43 1.19
C MET A 100 -1.35 -4.80 1.08
N ASN A 101 -0.60 -5.86 1.37
CA ASN A 101 -1.11 -7.23 1.31
C ASN A 101 -2.26 -7.43 2.32
N ARG A 102 -2.08 -6.95 3.55
CA ARG A 102 -3.11 -6.97 4.60
C ARG A 102 -4.39 -6.27 4.15
N GLN A 103 -4.28 -5.09 3.53
CA GLN A 103 -5.45 -4.38 2.99
C GLN A 103 -6.11 -5.15 1.84
N SER A 104 -5.32 -5.85 0.99
CA SER A 104 -5.89 -6.69 -0.06
C SER A 104 -6.70 -7.84 0.51
N SER A 105 -6.15 -8.60 1.45
CA SER A 105 -6.85 -9.70 2.12
C SER A 105 -8.11 -9.23 2.84
N LEU A 106 -8.07 -8.08 3.52
CA LEU A 106 -9.26 -7.52 4.18
C LEU A 106 -10.40 -7.21 3.20
N ARG A 107 -10.09 -6.76 1.98
CA ARG A 107 -11.12 -6.53 0.95
C ARG A 107 -11.72 -7.84 0.46
N GLU A 108 -10.92 -8.89 0.31
CA GLU A 108 -11.40 -10.20 -0.10
C GLU A 108 -12.29 -10.84 0.97
N ILE A 109 -11.93 -10.71 2.25
CA ILE A 109 -12.75 -11.18 3.37
C ILE A 109 -14.11 -10.47 3.39
N LYS A 110 -14.15 -9.13 3.29
CA LYS A 110 -15.42 -8.38 3.22
C LYS A 110 -16.28 -8.76 2.02
N ARG A 111 -15.66 -9.10 0.88
CA ARG A 111 -16.39 -9.61 -0.29
C ARG A 111 -17.04 -10.95 -0.01
N LEU A 112 -16.33 -11.85 0.67
CA LEU A 112 -16.89 -13.15 1.09
C LEU A 112 -18.04 -12.96 2.08
N GLU A 113 -17.92 -12.06 3.06
CA GLU A 113 -19.00 -11.72 4.00
C GLU A 113 -20.27 -11.28 3.28
N LEU A 114 -20.17 -10.35 2.32
CA LEU A 114 -21.30 -9.88 1.53
C LEU A 114 -21.94 -10.97 0.66
N MET A 115 -21.12 -11.87 0.08
CA MET A 115 -21.62 -13.00 -0.69
C MET A 115 -22.39 -14.00 0.18
N VAL A 116 -21.89 -14.28 1.39
CA VAL A 116 -22.57 -15.16 2.35
C VAL A 116 -23.87 -14.54 2.83
N GLU A 117 -23.89 -13.24 3.13
CA GLU A 117 -25.11 -12.52 3.52
C GLU A 117 -26.19 -12.60 2.42
N LYS A 118 -25.82 -12.38 1.15
CA LYS A 118 -26.73 -12.52 0.01
C LYS A 118 -27.30 -13.95 -0.09
N LEU A 119 -26.46 -14.98 0.05
CA LEU A 119 -26.89 -16.38 0.01
C LEU A 119 -27.86 -16.73 1.14
N CYS A 120 -27.65 -16.21 2.34
CA CYS A 120 -28.57 -16.41 3.46
C CYS A 120 -29.89 -15.64 3.30
N SER A 121 -29.86 -14.45 2.70
CA SER A 121 -31.07 -13.62 2.48
C SER A 121 -32.00 -14.14 1.38
N GLN A 122 -31.49 -14.99 0.48
CA GLN A 122 -32.24 -15.53 -0.66
C GLN A 122 -33.05 -16.79 -0.31
N LYS A 123 -33.07 -17.19 0.96
CA LYS A 123 -33.74 -18.37 1.50
C LYS A 123 -34.97 -17.98 2.29
#